data_AF-A0A6L8K417-F1
#
_entry.id   AF-A0A6L8K417-F1
#
_cell.length_a   1.000
_cell.length_b   1.000
_cell.length_c   1.000
_cell.angle_alpha   90.00
_cell.angle_beta   90.00
_cell.angle_gamma   90.00
#
_symmetry.space_group_name_H-M   'P 1'
#
loop_
_entity.id
_entity.type
_entity.pdbx_description
1 polymer ?
#
loop_
_entity_poly.entity_id
_entity_poly.type
_entity_poly.pdbx_seq_one_letter_code
_entity_poly.pdbx_strand_id
1 'polypeptide(L)'
;MARTGLTKSQVRETRDQLLAEGRYPSVDAVRHALGDTGSKSTIHKHLKELAEEDNSAGLKREDTSRSLQALVEQLADKLHLDAERRYQAQLEQKDQELAALRHEIERLRARVEGLEIDAYASQPHDHGFGQFGHMQSSLRCGINDSTPFSMLMNGGRSAVVDFDSPQIHLTPRVFQG
;
A
#
# COMPACT_ATOMS: atom_id res chain seq x y z
N MET A 1 21.30 -49.99 49.14
CA MET A 1 21.21 -50.45 47.74
C MET A 1 19.88 -49.96 47.19
N ALA A 2 19.91 -48.99 46.28
CA ALA A 2 18.70 -48.33 45.79
C ALA A 2 17.87 -49.32 44.96
N ARG A 3 16.61 -49.50 45.34
CA ARG A 3 15.60 -50.23 44.57
C ARG A 3 15.33 -49.43 43.30
N THR A 4 16.03 -49.71 42.21
CA THR A 4 15.79 -49.10 40.90
C THR A 4 14.47 -49.66 40.35
N GLY A 5 13.36 -49.12 40.85
CA GLY A 5 12.04 -49.40 40.31
C GLY A 5 11.94 -48.86 38.89
N LEU A 6 11.25 -49.63 38.03
CA LEU A 6 10.86 -49.22 36.68
C LEU A 6 10.37 -47.76 36.68
N THR A 7 10.94 -46.92 35.81
CA THR A 7 10.56 -45.50 35.73
C THR A 7 9.52 -45.27 34.64
N LYS A 8 8.62 -44.30 34.86
CA LYS A 8 7.59 -43.90 33.88
C LYS A 8 8.20 -43.43 32.54
N SER A 9 9.40 -42.83 32.57
CA SER A 9 10.10 -42.37 31.37
C SER A 9 10.53 -43.53 30.48
N GLN A 10 11.04 -44.63 31.06
CA GLN A 10 11.41 -45.83 30.32
C GLN A 10 10.18 -46.48 29.66
N VAL A 11 9.06 -46.56 30.39
CA VAL A 11 7.80 -47.06 29.84
C VAL A 11 7.31 -46.20 28.67
N ARG A 12 7.49 -44.87 28.73
CA ARG A 12 7.14 -43.94 27.65
C ARG A 12 8.00 -44.18 26.41
N GLU A 13 9.31 -44.22 26.56
CA GLU A 13 10.25 -44.41 25.44
C GLU A 13 10.01 -45.76 24.73
N THR A 14 9.84 -46.84 25.48
CA THR A 14 9.53 -48.16 24.91
C THR A 14 8.17 -48.20 24.22
N ARG A 15 7.15 -47.54 24.80
CA ARG A 15 5.83 -47.39 24.16
C ARG A 15 5.96 -46.67 22.82
N ASP A 16 6.69 -45.57 22.79
CA ASP A 16 6.86 -44.73 21.60
C ASP A 16 7.66 -45.47 20.52
N GLN A 17 8.65 -46.26 20.92
CA GLN A 17 9.40 -47.14 20.02
C GLN A 17 8.51 -48.24 19.40
N LEU A 18 7.66 -48.89 20.20
CA LEU A 18 6.70 -49.89 19.68
C LEU A 18 5.67 -49.26 18.72
N LEU A 19 5.21 -48.05 19.03
CA LEU A 19 4.33 -47.28 18.15
C LEU A 19 5.02 -46.92 16.83
N ALA A 20 6.30 -46.52 16.86
CA ALA A 20 7.10 -46.24 15.66
C ALA A 20 7.34 -47.49 14.80
N GLU A 21 7.43 -48.66 15.43
CA GLU A 21 7.50 -49.97 14.77
C GLU A 21 6.12 -50.44 14.23
N GLY A 22 5.04 -49.68 14.44
CA GLY A 22 3.69 -50.02 14.02
C GLY A 22 3.02 -51.12 14.86
N ARG A 23 3.58 -51.45 16.03
CA ARG A 23 3.07 -52.49 16.92
C ARG A 23 2.24 -51.87 18.05
N TYR A 24 1.10 -52.48 18.36
CA TYR A 24 0.25 -51.99 19.45
C TYR A 24 0.95 -52.17 20.80
N PRO A 25 1.13 -51.09 21.60
CA PRO A 25 1.83 -51.15 22.88
C PRO A 25 0.94 -51.81 23.95
N SER A 26 0.91 -53.14 23.94
CA SER A 26 0.27 -53.93 25.01
C SER A 26 1.20 -53.99 26.24
N VAL A 27 0.61 -54.24 27.41
CA VAL A 27 1.38 -54.35 28.67
C VAL A 27 2.48 -55.42 28.58
N ASP A 28 2.19 -56.53 27.92
CA ASP A 28 3.14 -57.63 27.76
C ASP A 28 4.19 -57.32 26.68
N ALA A 29 3.83 -56.57 25.62
CA ALA A 29 4.78 -56.11 24.60
C ALA A 29 5.80 -55.12 25.16
N VAL A 30 5.32 -54.14 25.94
CA VAL A 30 6.19 -53.17 26.64
C VAL A 30 7.07 -53.89 27.66
N ARG A 31 6.52 -54.86 28.41
CA ARG A 31 7.29 -55.67 29.36
C ARG A 31 8.40 -56.48 28.69
N HIS A 32 8.12 -57.10 27.55
CA HIS A 32 9.12 -57.87 26.81
C HIS A 32 10.22 -56.97 26.27
N ALA A 33 9.87 -55.80 25.73
CA ALA A 33 10.84 -54.81 25.24
C ALA A 33 11.68 -54.19 26.39
N LEU A 34 11.15 -54.15 27.62
CA LEU A 34 11.87 -53.76 28.84
C LEU A 34 12.68 -54.90 29.49
N GLY A 35 12.74 -56.08 28.87
CA GLY A 35 13.50 -57.23 29.38
C GLY A 35 12.89 -57.87 30.63
N ASP A 36 11.56 -58.05 30.67
CA ASP A 36 10.78 -58.63 31.77
C ASP A 36 10.83 -57.84 33.09
N THR A 37 11.32 -56.60 33.03
CA THR A 37 11.45 -55.72 34.18
C THR A 37 10.12 -55.03 34.52
N GLY A 38 9.72 -55.14 35.78
CA GLY A 38 8.50 -54.52 36.31
C GLY A 38 7.27 -55.42 36.28
N SER A 39 6.34 -55.17 37.20
CA SER A 39 5.10 -55.95 37.29
C SER A 39 4.09 -55.47 36.23
N LYS A 40 3.25 -56.39 35.74
CA LYS A 40 2.15 -56.09 34.80
C LYS A 40 1.25 -54.96 35.32
N SER A 41 1.00 -54.91 36.63
CA SER A 41 0.22 -53.86 37.29
C SER A 41 0.91 -52.49 37.24
N THR A 42 2.23 -52.44 37.49
CA THR A 42 3.01 -51.19 37.45
C THR A 42 3.08 -50.62 36.03
N ILE A 43 3.33 -51.47 35.02
CA ILE A 43 3.39 -51.06 33.61
C ILE A 43 2.00 -50.56 33.16
N HIS A 44 0.93 -51.28 33.53
CA HIS A 44 -0.43 -50.85 33.19
C HIS A 44 -0.78 -49.49 33.80
N LYS A 45 -0.42 -49.25 35.06
CA LYS A 45 -0.58 -47.95 35.71
C LYS A 45 0.14 -46.84 34.94
N HIS A 46 1.42 -47.03 34.60
CA HIS A 46 2.18 -46.02 33.88
C HIS A 46 1.66 -45.76 32.46
N LEU A 47 1.25 -46.79 31.72
CA LEU A 47 0.64 -46.61 30.40
C LEU A 47 -0.67 -45.81 30.47
N LYS A 48 -1.50 -46.06 31.48
CA LYS A 48 -2.74 -45.31 31.70
C LYS A 48 -2.46 -43.84 32.03
N GLU A 49 -1.54 -43.58 32.96
CA GLU A 49 -1.17 -42.20 33.31
C GLU A 49 -0.55 -41.45 32.13
N LEU A 50 0.22 -42.12 31.27
CA LEU A 50 0.77 -41.52 30.05
C LEU A 50 -0.33 -41.17 29.04
N ALA A 51 -1.32 -42.04 28.87
CA ALA A 51 -2.46 -41.75 28.00
C ALA A 51 -3.31 -40.57 28.51
N GLU A 52 -3.50 -40.46 29.83
CA GLU A 52 -4.20 -39.32 30.46
C GLU A 52 -3.40 -38.01 30.30
N GLU A 53 -2.07 -38.05 30.49
CA GLU A 53 -1.18 -36.91 30.26
C GLU A 53 -1.22 -36.44 28.80
N ASP A 54 -1.08 -37.36 27.84
CA ASP A 54 -1.08 -37.05 26.41
C ASP A 54 -2.42 -36.45 25.96
N ASN A 55 -3.55 -36.98 26.45
CA ASN A 55 -4.87 -36.39 26.21
C ASN A 55 -4.98 -34.98 26.78
N SER A 56 -4.51 -34.76 28.01
CA SER A 56 -4.55 -33.43 28.63
C SER A 56 -3.64 -32.41 27.94
N ALA A 57 -2.48 -32.86 27.44
CA ALA A 57 -1.55 -32.04 26.69
C ALA A 57 -2.10 -31.72 25.29
N GLY A 58 -2.78 -32.68 24.64
CA GLY A 58 -3.50 -32.49 23.40
C GLY A 58 -4.58 -31.41 23.52
N LEU A 59 -5.45 -31.51 24.53
CA LEU A 59 -6.50 -30.51 24.80
C LEU A 59 -5.93 -29.12 25.03
N LYS A 60 -4.88 -28.99 25.88
CA LYS A 60 -4.21 -27.70 26.09
C LYS A 60 -3.62 -27.13 24.80
N ARG A 61 -3.03 -27.99 23.96
CA ARG A 61 -2.45 -27.58 22.68
C ARG A 61 -3.54 -27.10 21.72
N GLU A 62 -4.67 -27.79 21.66
CA GLU A 62 -5.83 -27.38 20.87
C GLU A 62 -6.40 -26.04 21.37
N ASP A 63 -6.56 -25.86 22.68
CA ASP A 63 -7.03 -24.60 23.27
C ASP A 63 -6.08 -23.43 22.95
N THR A 64 -4.76 -23.65 23.05
CA THR A 64 -3.77 -22.63 22.68
C THR A 64 -3.81 -22.33 21.18
N SER A 65 -3.95 -23.35 20.33
CA SER A 65 -4.07 -23.17 18.88
C SER A 65 -5.31 -22.35 18.52
N ARG A 66 -6.45 -22.65 19.17
CA ARG A 66 -7.72 -21.95 18.97
C ARG A 66 -7.64 -20.50 19.43
N SER A 67 -6.99 -20.24 20.57
CA SER A 67 -6.76 -18.88 21.08
C SER A 67 -5.86 -18.08 20.14
N LEU A 68 -4.80 -18.69 19.60
CA LEU A 68 -3.93 -18.04 18.63
C LEU A 68 -4.67 -17.73 17.32
N GLN A 69 -5.47 -18.67 16.82
CA GLN A 69 -6.29 -18.45 15.62
C GLN A 69 -7.25 -17.27 15.80
N ALA A 70 -7.96 -17.20 16.94
CA ALA A 70 -8.86 -16.09 17.23
C ALA A 70 -8.14 -14.74 17.28
N LEU A 71 -6.93 -14.68 17.85
CA LEU A 71 -6.14 -13.45 17.87
C LEU A 71 -5.66 -13.03 16.47
N VAL A 72 -5.26 -13.99 15.64
CA VAL A 72 -4.85 -13.72 14.25
C VAL A 72 -6.04 -13.22 13.43
N GLU A 73 -7.21 -13.81 13.61
CA GLU A 73 -8.45 -13.38 12.94
C GLU A 73 -8.82 -11.95 13.34
N GLN A 74 -8.83 -11.64 14.64
CA GLN A 74 -9.06 -10.27 15.12
C GLN A 74 -8.05 -9.26 14.57
N LEU A 75 -6.78 -9.66 14.45
CA LEU A 75 -5.75 -8.78 13.90
C LEU A 75 -5.95 -8.57 12.39
N ALA A 76 -6.32 -9.62 11.66
CA ALA A 76 -6.63 -9.52 10.24
C ALA A 76 -7.81 -8.58 10.00
N ASP A 77 -8.91 -8.72 10.77
CA ASP A 77 -10.08 -7.84 10.69
C ASP A 77 -9.70 -6.38 10.92
N LYS A 78 -8.90 -6.12 11.96
CA LYS A 78 -8.43 -4.77 12.26
C LYS A 78 -7.57 -4.19 11.14
N LEU A 79 -6.68 -4.99 10.57
CA LEU A 79 -5.82 -4.58 9.47
C LEU A 79 -6.63 -4.30 8.20
N HIS A 80 -7.64 -5.12 7.90
CA HIS A 80 -8.56 -4.88 6.80
C HIS A 80 -9.35 -3.58 6.99
N LEU A 81 -9.87 -3.33 8.20
CA LEU A 81 -10.57 -2.08 8.51
C LEU A 81 -9.66 -0.86 8.36
N ASP A 82 -8.42 -0.94 8.85
CA ASP A 82 -7.47 0.16 8.74
C ASP A 82 -7.00 0.38 7.29
N ALA A 83 -6.88 -0.70 6.49
CA ALA A 83 -6.61 -0.59 5.07
C ALA A 83 -7.76 0.08 4.31
N GLU A 84 -9.01 -0.33 4.58
CA GLU A 84 -10.21 0.27 4.00
C GLU A 84 -10.30 1.77 4.36
N ARG A 85 -10.07 2.13 5.62
CA ARG A 85 -10.02 3.55 6.04
C ARG A 85 -8.97 4.36 5.29
N ARG A 86 -7.77 3.81 5.11
CA ARG A 86 -6.70 4.48 4.35
C ARG A 86 -7.09 4.66 2.88
N TYR A 87 -7.72 3.64 2.29
CA TYR A 87 -8.18 3.69 0.92
C TYR A 87 -9.27 4.75 0.73
N GLN A 88 -10.27 4.79 1.63
CA GLN A 88 -11.32 5.81 1.61
C GLN A 88 -10.73 7.23 1.77
N ALA A 89 -9.81 7.42 2.71
CA ALA A 89 -9.14 8.72 2.87
C ALA A 89 -8.35 9.14 1.62
N GLN A 90 -7.72 8.18 0.91
CA GLN A 90 -7.05 8.47 -0.36
C GLN A 90 -8.03 8.84 -1.46
N LEU A 91 -9.18 8.16 -1.56
CA LEU A 91 -10.24 8.50 -2.51
C LEU A 91 -10.77 9.92 -2.27
N GLU A 92 -11.06 10.26 -1.01
CA GLU A 92 -11.52 11.61 -0.64
C GLU A 92 -10.50 12.68 -1.02
N GLN A 93 -9.20 12.43 -0.80
CA GLN A 93 -8.14 13.35 -1.22
C GLN A 93 -8.08 13.51 -2.75
N LYS A 94 -8.18 12.40 -3.49
CA LYS A 94 -8.23 12.44 -4.96
C LYS A 94 -9.45 13.22 -5.46
N ASP A 95 -10.62 13.00 -4.85
CA ASP A 95 -11.85 13.71 -5.22
C ASP A 95 -11.75 15.21 -4.95
N GLN A 96 -11.14 15.61 -3.83
CA GLN A 96 -10.84 17.01 -3.52
C GLN A 96 -9.88 17.62 -4.55
N GLU A 97 -8.82 16.90 -4.93
CA GLU A 97 -7.86 17.33 -5.95
C GLU A 97 -8.55 17.50 -7.31
N LEU A 98 -9.39 16.54 -7.72
CA LEU A 98 -10.19 16.64 -8.94
C LEU A 98 -11.17 17.80 -8.91
N ALA A 99 -11.82 18.06 -7.76
CA ALA A 99 -12.70 19.21 -7.61
C ALA A 99 -11.93 20.53 -7.73
N ALA A 100 -10.75 20.64 -7.11
CA ALA A 100 -9.88 21.82 -7.22
C ALA A 100 -9.44 22.07 -8.68
N LEU A 101 -9.00 21.02 -9.38
CA LEU A 101 -8.62 21.11 -10.79
C LEU A 101 -9.80 21.49 -11.68
N ARG A 102 -11.00 20.94 -11.42
CA ARG A 102 -12.22 21.35 -12.15
C ARG A 102 -12.53 22.83 -11.92
N HIS A 103 -12.44 23.31 -10.68
CA HIS A 103 -12.62 24.74 -10.39
C HIS A 103 -11.57 25.62 -11.09
N GLU A 104 -10.32 25.17 -11.16
CA GLU A 104 -9.27 25.89 -11.86
C GLU A 104 -9.53 25.95 -13.37
N ILE A 105 -9.95 24.84 -13.98
CA ILE A 105 -10.34 24.79 -15.40
C ILE A 105 -11.49 25.76 -15.67
N GLU A 106 -12.55 25.75 -14.85
CA GLU A 106 -13.68 26.66 -15.03
C GLU A 106 -13.27 28.12 -14.86
N ARG A 107 -12.39 28.42 -13.88
CA ARG A 107 -11.83 29.77 -13.71
C ARG A 107 -11.03 30.23 -14.92
N LEU A 108 -10.18 29.36 -15.47
CA LEU A 108 -9.38 29.66 -16.65
C LEU A 108 -10.25 29.83 -17.89
N ARG A 109 -11.27 29.00 -18.07
CA ARG A 109 -12.27 29.15 -19.15
C ARG A 109 -12.98 30.49 -19.07
N ALA A 110 -13.52 30.83 -17.91
CA ALA A 110 -14.16 32.13 -17.70
C ALA A 110 -13.19 33.31 -17.96
N ARG A 111 -11.90 33.15 -17.62
CA ARG A 111 -10.89 34.17 -17.93
C ARG A 111 -10.62 34.30 -19.42
N VAL A 112 -10.55 33.19 -20.16
CA VAL A 112 -10.39 33.20 -21.62
C VAL A 112 -11.59 33.85 -22.28
N GLU A 113 -12.82 33.46 -21.91
CA GLU A 113 -14.05 34.07 -22.43
C GLU A 113 -14.09 35.60 -22.18
N GLY A 114 -13.71 36.04 -20.97
CA GLY A 114 -13.62 37.47 -20.67
C GLY A 114 -12.60 38.21 -21.54
N LEU A 115 -11.42 37.62 -21.75
CA LEU A 115 -10.40 38.20 -22.63
C LEU A 115 -10.82 38.20 -24.10
N GLU A 116 -11.55 37.18 -24.56
CA GLU A 116 -12.13 37.16 -25.91
C GLU A 116 -13.15 38.29 -26.09
N ILE A 117 -14.05 38.50 -25.12
CA ILE A 117 -15.02 39.60 -25.13
C ILE A 117 -14.30 40.95 -25.14
N ASP A 118 -13.29 41.14 -24.29
CA ASP A 118 -12.48 42.37 -24.23
C ASP A 118 -11.74 42.62 -25.57
N ALA A 119 -11.22 41.56 -26.19
CA ALA A 119 -10.57 41.63 -27.49
C ALA A 119 -11.55 41.99 -28.61
N TYR A 120 -12.77 41.45 -28.60
CA TYR A 120 -13.84 41.83 -29.53
C TYR A 120 -14.30 43.27 -29.33
N ALA A 121 -14.43 43.74 -28.08
CA ALA A 121 -14.81 45.12 -27.77
C ALA A 121 -13.70 46.14 -28.13
N SER A 122 -12.44 45.69 -28.12
CA SER A 122 -11.28 46.50 -28.49
C SER A 122 -10.99 46.49 -30.00
N GLN A 123 -11.68 45.66 -30.79
CA GLN A 123 -11.65 45.79 -32.25
C GLN A 123 -12.38 47.09 -32.62
N PRO A 124 -11.73 48.09 -33.24
CA PRO A 124 -12.44 49.23 -33.76
C PRO A 124 -13.41 48.71 -34.82
N HIS A 125 -14.71 48.83 -34.55
CA HIS A 125 -15.73 48.63 -35.55
C HIS A 125 -15.53 49.67 -36.65
N ASP A 126 -14.83 49.32 -37.72
CA ASP A 126 -14.75 50.14 -38.94
C ASP A 126 -16.12 50.05 -39.63
N HIS A 127 -16.93 51.06 -39.38
CA HIS A 127 -18.31 51.17 -39.87
C HIS A 127 -18.30 51.59 -41.35
N GLY A 128 -18.82 50.70 -42.21
CA GLY A 128 -19.63 51.12 -43.35
C GLY A 128 -18.92 51.49 -44.65
N PHE A 129 -19.57 51.06 -45.74
CA PHE A 129 -19.39 51.50 -47.11
C PHE A 129 -19.01 52.99 -47.23
N GLY A 130 -17.75 53.32 -47.53
CA GLY A 130 -17.37 54.69 -47.93
C GLY A 130 -16.01 55.25 -47.52
N GLN A 131 -15.13 54.52 -46.82
CA GLN A 131 -13.88 55.13 -46.33
C GLN A 131 -12.72 55.06 -47.35
N PHE A 132 -12.77 55.85 -48.43
CA PHE A 132 -11.66 55.98 -49.41
C PHE A 132 -10.41 56.72 -48.87
N GLY A 133 -10.25 56.87 -47.55
CA GLY A 133 -9.11 57.54 -46.91
C GLY A 133 -7.90 56.63 -46.63
N HIS A 134 -8.12 55.34 -46.38
CA HIS A 134 -7.06 54.40 -45.95
C HIS A 134 -6.19 53.85 -47.10
N MET A 135 -6.62 53.95 -48.37
CA MET A 135 -5.77 53.59 -49.52
C MET A 135 -4.71 54.66 -49.88
N GLN A 136 -4.89 55.91 -49.43
CA GLN A 136 -3.86 56.95 -49.64
C GLN A 136 -2.82 56.96 -48.52
N SER A 137 -3.15 56.38 -47.36
CA SER A 137 -2.23 56.29 -46.23
C SER A 137 -1.27 55.10 -46.32
N SER A 138 -1.52 54.13 -47.20
CA SER A 138 -0.62 52.97 -47.40
C SER A 138 0.57 53.23 -48.34
N LEU A 139 0.66 54.41 -48.95
CA LEU A 139 1.76 54.77 -49.86
C LEU A 139 2.84 55.67 -49.23
N ARG A 140 2.68 56.05 -47.96
CA ARG A 140 3.78 56.66 -47.19
C ARG A 140 3.86 56.04 -45.81
N CYS A 141 4.97 55.33 -45.60
CA CYS A 141 5.53 54.97 -44.30
C CYS A 141 4.80 53.86 -43.53
N GLY A 142 5.40 52.67 -43.58
CA GLY A 142 5.32 51.55 -42.64
C GLY A 142 4.27 51.60 -41.54
N ILE A 143 3.18 50.88 -41.75
CA ILE A 143 2.29 50.43 -40.68
C ILE A 143 2.70 49.01 -40.30
N ASN A 144 2.98 48.83 -39.01
CA ASN A 144 3.28 47.58 -38.36
C ASN A 144 2.01 46.70 -38.33
N ASP A 145 1.70 46.01 -39.43
CA ASP A 145 0.68 44.97 -39.41
C ASP A 145 1.19 43.82 -38.55
N SER A 146 0.64 43.60 -37.35
CA SER A 146 0.98 42.48 -36.47
C SER A 146 0.21 41.22 -36.85
N THR A 147 0.27 40.81 -38.12
CA THR A 147 -0.29 39.54 -38.55
C THR A 147 0.70 38.41 -38.27
N PRO A 148 0.25 37.19 -37.92
CA PRO A 148 1.15 36.05 -37.69
C PRO A 148 2.02 35.73 -38.92
N PHE A 149 1.55 36.06 -40.13
CA PHE A 149 2.31 35.94 -41.37
C PHE A 149 3.43 36.99 -41.49
N SER A 150 3.19 38.23 -41.03
CA SER A 150 4.21 39.30 -40.99
C SER A 150 5.34 39.03 -39.97
N MET A 151 5.03 38.41 -38.83
CA MET A 151 6.03 37.99 -37.84
C MET A 151 6.98 36.91 -38.39
N LEU A 152 6.47 36.07 -39.30
CA LEU A 152 7.26 35.03 -39.94
C LEU A 152 8.16 35.60 -41.06
N MET A 153 7.68 36.62 -41.78
CA MET A 153 8.38 37.25 -42.90
C MET A 153 9.43 38.28 -42.44
N ASN A 154 9.20 38.97 -41.32
CA ASN A 154 10.21 39.77 -40.64
C ASN A 154 11.06 38.87 -39.72
N GLY A 155 11.95 38.08 -40.32
CA GLY A 155 12.79 37.11 -39.62
C GLY A 155 13.34 37.59 -38.27
N GLY A 156 12.82 37.01 -37.18
CA GLY A 156 13.54 36.72 -35.95
C GLY A 156 14.25 37.89 -35.25
N ARG A 157 13.61 39.06 -35.10
CA ARG A 157 14.19 40.13 -34.24
C ARG A 157 13.19 40.70 -33.23
N SER A 158 13.48 40.35 -31.98
CA SER A 158 13.06 40.99 -30.72
C SER A 158 11.87 40.39 -29.97
N ALA A 159 12.07 39.19 -29.43
CA ALA A 159 11.77 38.93 -28.02
C ALA A 159 13.00 38.25 -27.43
N VAL A 160 13.89 39.04 -26.81
CA VAL A 160 14.94 38.50 -25.96
C VAL A 160 14.22 37.83 -24.80
N VAL A 161 14.23 36.49 -24.78
CA VAL A 161 13.97 35.74 -23.56
C VAL A 161 15.14 36.07 -22.64
N ASP A 162 14.85 36.88 -21.64
CA ASP A 162 15.79 37.25 -20.59
C ASP A 162 16.12 35.99 -19.79
N PHE A 163 17.31 35.43 -20.01
CA PHE A 163 17.74 34.15 -19.42
C PHE A 163 18.79 34.34 -18.32
N ASP A 164 19.00 35.56 -17.81
CA ASP A 164 20.08 35.82 -16.86
C ASP A 164 19.71 36.87 -15.79
N SER A 165 19.10 36.43 -14.67
CA SER A 165 19.48 36.75 -13.26
C SER A 165 18.33 36.57 -12.24
N PRO A 166 18.58 36.23 -10.95
CA PRO A 166 19.73 35.57 -10.34
C PRO A 166 19.37 34.20 -9.72
N GLN A 167 20.42 33.44 -9.43
CA GLN A 167 20.47 32.14 -8.78
C GLN A 167 19.58 32.02 -7.53
N ILE A 168 18.56 31.15 -7.57
CA ILE A 168 18.00 30.55 -6.35
C ILE A 168 18.98 29.44 -5.96
N HIS A 169 19.90 29.75 -5.05
CA HIS A 169 20.71 28.74 -4.35
C HIS A 169 19.78 27.90 -3.48
N LEU A 170 19.32 26.76 -3.99
CA LEU A 170 18.75 25.70 -3.16
C LEU A 170 19.90 25.02 -2.41
N THR A 171 20.26 25.55 -1.25
CA THR A 171 21.05 24.81 -0.27
C THR A 171 20.24 23.58 0.17
N PRO A 172 20.77 22.35 0.08
CA PRO A 172 20.08 21.18 0.61
C PRO A 172 20.00 21.30 2.14
N ARG A 173 18.77 21.33 2.67
CA ARG A 173 18.52 21.18 4.11
C ARG A 173 18.96 19.78 4.51
N VAL A 174 20.12 19.68 5.18
CA VAL A 174 20.59 18.46 5.80
C VAL A 174 19.62 18.10 6.92
N PHE A 175 19.02 16.91 6.80
CA PHE A 175 18.23 16.25 7.81
C PHE A 175 19.16 15.90 8.98
N GLN A 176 18.94 16.49 10.17
CA GLN A 176 19.50 15.97 11.41
C GLN A 176 18.41 15.16 12.12
N GLY A 177 18.77 13.95 12.52
CA GLY A 177 17.94 13.06 13.33
C GLY A 177 17.81 13.49 14.77
#